data_AF-A7H3X8-F1
#
_entry.id   AF-A7H3X8-F1
#
_cell.length_a   1.000
_cell.length_b   1.000
_cell.length_c   1.000
_cell.angle_alpha   90.00
_cell.angle_beta   90.00
_cell.angle_gamma   90.00
#
_symmetry.space_group_name_H-M   'P 1'
#
loop_
_entity.id
_entity.type
_entity.pdbx_description
1 polymer ?
#
loop_
_entity_poly.entity_id
_entity_poly.type
_entity_poly.pdbx_seq_one_letter_code
_entity_poly.pdbx_strand_id
1 'polypeptide(L)' 'MKYSQRIRNQIAIPSSYTKILKGENFKECYQVPNHEVEDENIRKYKVNCGKF' A
#
# COMPACT_ATOMS: atom_id res chain seq x y z
N MET A 1 13.37 -8.71 10.61
CA MET A 1 12.15 -8.07 11.18
C MET A 1 12.20 -6.58 10.88
N LYS A 2 11.20 -6.01 10.18
CA LYS A 2 11.09 -4.54 10.01
C LYS A 2 10.41 -3.97 11.25
N TYR A 3 11.12 -3.15 12.03
CA TYR A 3 10.51 -2.38 13.12
C TYR A 3 9.63 -1.27 12.52
N SER A 4 8.33 -1.28 12.84
CA SER A 4 7.42 -0.20 12.47
C SER A 4 7.76 1.03 13.31
N GLN A 5 7.99 2.17 12.65
CA GLN A 5 8.06 3.45 13.32
C GLN A 5 6.72 3.71 14.03
N ARG A 6 6.75 4.32 15.21
CA ARG A 6 5.55 4.57 16.03
C ARG A 6 5.47 6.04 16.41
N ILE A 7 4.26 6.59 16.46
CA ILE A 7 3.98 7.92 17.01
C ILE A 7 3.48 7.81 18.47
N ARG A 8 3.13 8.95 19.09
CA ARG A 8 2.56 9.02 20.45
C ARG A 8 1.44 7.99 20.63
N ASN A 9 1.34 7.42 21.83
CA ASN A 9 0.42 6.33 22.19
C ASN A 9 0.70 5.00 21.46
N GLN A 10 1.94 4.77 21.03
CA GLN A 10 2.39 3.52 20.38
C GLN A 10 1.63 3.19 19.08
N ILE A 11 1.03 4.18 18.43
CA ILE A 11 0.33 3.98 17.16
C ILE A 11 1.37 3.67 16.09
N ALA A 12 1.21 2.51 15.44
CA ALA A 12 2.10 2.05 14.38
C ALA A 12 1.92 2.88 13.11
N ILE A 13 3.03 3.35 12.55
CA ILE A 13 3.07 3.97 11.23
C ILE A 13 3.23 2.84 10.21
N PRO A 14 2.24 2.60 9.33
CA PRO A 14 2.38 1.59 8.29
C PRO A 14 3.47 2.01 7.29
N SER A 15 4.22 1.04 6.77
CA SER A 15 5.20 1.32 5.70
C SER A 15 4.55 1.52 4.34
N SER A 16 3.33 1.02 4.17
CA SER A 16 2.58 1.06 2.91
C SER A 16 1.09 0.76 3.16
N TYR A 17 0.24 1.15 2.22
CA TYR A 17 -1.16 0.77 2.17
C TYR A 17 -1.42 -0.13 0.95
N THR A 18 -2.35 -1.07 1.11
CA THR A 18 -2.84 -1.89 0.00
C THR A 18 -4.23 -1.41 -0.41
N LYS A 19 -4.41 -1.10 -1.70
CA LYS A 19 -5.70 -0.80 -2.30
C LYS A 19 -6.08 -1.92 -3.26
N ILE A 20 -7.25 -2.52 -3.04
CA ILE A 20 -7.80 -3.57 -3.91
C ILE A 20 -9.04 -3.00 -4.59
N LEU A 21 -9.01 -2.93 -5.92
CA LEU A 21 -10.16 -2.60 -6.75
C LEU A 21 -10.68 -3.89 -7.36
N LYS A 22 -11.95 -4.22 -7.12
CA LYS A 22 -12.59 -5.43 -7.64
C LYS A 22 -13.92 -5.05 -8.28
N GLY A 23 -14.07 -5.38 -9.56
CA GLY A 23 -15.34 -5.39 -10.26
C GLY A 23 -15.76 -6.82 -10.60
N GLU A 24 -16.81 -6.97 -11.38
CA GLU A 24 -17.30 -8.30 -11.80
C GLU A 24 -16.26 -9.07 -12.61
N ASN A 25 -15.55 -8.38 -13.52
CA ASN A 25 -14.61 -8.99 -14.47
C ASN A 25 -13.14 -8.61 -14.25
N PHE A 26 -12.84 -7.88 -13.17
CA PHE A 26 -11.46 -7.45 -12.90
C PHE A 26 -11.14 -7.41 -11.41
N LYS A 27 -9.85 -7.62 -11.12
CA LYS A 27 -9.27 -7.41 -9.79
C LYS A 27 -7.89 -6.79 -9.97
N GLU A 28 -7.68 -5.62 -9.38
CA GLU A 28 -6.42 -4.91 -9.38
C GLU A 28 -5.98 -4.61 -7.96
N CYS A 29 -4.69 -4.77 -7.68
CA CYS A 29 -4.12 -4.54 -6.36
C CYS A 29 -2.94 -3.59 -6.48
N TYR A 30 -2.87 -2.65 -5.54
CA TYR A 30 -1.84 -1.62 -5.51
C TYR A 30 -1.25 -1.54 -4.12
N GLN A 31 0.07 -1.47 -4.00
CA GLN A 31 0.77 -1.25 -2.74
C GLN A 31 1.51 0.08 -2.79
N VAL A 32 0.98 1.09 -2.11
CA VAL A 32 1.48 2.47 -2.16
C VAL A 32 2.26 2.76 -0.88
N PRO A 33 3.45 3.39 -0.95
CA PRO A 33 4.20 3.77 0.24
C PRO A 33 3.47 4.81 1.10
N ASN A 34 3.81 4.87 2.38
CA ASN A 34 3.32 5.89 3.32
C ASN A 34 4.37 7.03 3.47
N HIS A 35 4.76 7.63 2.35
CA HIS A 35 5.60 8.82 2.25
C HIS A 35 5.32 9.54 0.93
N GLU A 36 5.78 10.78 0.80
CA GLU A 36 5.65 11.56 -0.45
C GLU A 36 6.40 10.87 -1.60
N VAL A 37 5.75 10.78 -2.76
CA VAL A 37 6.31 10.15 -3.96
C VAL A 37 6.41 11.18 -5.07
N GLU A 38 7.43 11.03 -5.92
CA GLU A 38 7.63 11.93 -7.06
C GLU A 38 6.58 11.75 -8.16
N ASP A 39 5.96 10.57 -8.26
CA ASP A 39 4.93 10.26 -9.26
C ASP A 39 3.73 9.57 -8.62
N GLU A 40 2.58 10.25 -8.67
CA GLU A 40 1.32 9.79 -8.10
C GLU A 40 0.52 8.84 -9.02
N ASN A 41 1.06 8.49 -10.18
CA ASN A 41 0.40 7.53 -11.08
C ASN A 41 0.31 6.14 -10.44
N ILE A 42 -0.89 5.82 -9.96
CA ILE A 42 -1.20 4.59 -9.23
C ILE A 42 -0.78 3.31 -9.99
N ARG A 43 -0.73 3.34 -11.33
CA ARG A 43 -0.33 2.19 -12.16
C ARG A 43 1.09 1.71 -11.86
N LYS A 44 1.99 2.60 -11.41
CA LYS A 44 3.37 2.25 -11.01
C LYS A 44 3.42 1.35 -9.77
N TYR A 45 2.39 1.41 -8.93
CA TYR A 45 2.31 0.67 -7.67
C TYR A 45 1.51 -0.63 -7.79
N LYS A 46 1.19 -1.06 -9.02
CA LYS A 46 0.43 -2.28 -9.26
C LYS A 46 1.24 -3.49 -8.81
N VAL A 47 0.61 -4.37 -8.05
CA VAL A 47 1.20 -5.60 -7.53
C VAL A 47 0.30 -6.80 -7.87
N ASN A 48 0.88 -8.00 -7.80
CA ASN A 48 0.09 -9.23 -7.92
C ASN A 48 -0.87 -9.35 -6.73
N CYS A 49 -2.15 -9.57 -7.00
CA CYS A 49 -3.18 -9.71 -5.97
C CYS A 49 -3.06 -10.96 -5.09
N GLY A 50 -2.30 -11.99 -5.50
CA GLY A 50 -2.00 -13.18 -4.70
C GLY A 50 -0.89 -12.97 -3.66
N LYS A 51 -0.33 -11.76 -3.57
CA LYS A 51 0.64 -11.37 -2.54
C LYS A 51 -0.02 -11.15 -1.16
N PHE A 52 -1.34 -11.04 -1.11
CA PHE A 52 -2.13 -10.72 0.08
C PHE A 52 -3.07 -11.85 0.43
#